data_AF-A0A971TY64-F1
#
_entry.id   AF-A0A971TY64-F1
#
_cell.length_a   1.000
_cell.length_b   1.000
_cell.length_c   1.000
_cell.angle_alpha   90.00
_cell.angle_beta   90.00
_cell.angle_gamma   90.00
#
_symmetry.space_group_name_H-M   'P 1'
#
loop_
_entity.id
_entity.type
_entity.pdbx_description
1 polymer ?
#
loop_
_entity_poly.entity_id
_entity_poly.type
_entity_poly.pdbx_seq_one_letter_code
_entity_poly.pdbx_strand_id
1 'polypeptide(L)'
;MIDEKKIKAYGRAVMMRILADRETKKRMEREVLSMVRDRVFDSGRNDPYEVLGDPSVFAREYLDEMRTIYPKARYIGGGGGRTTGRSYGYEYTSKTTVMGIPLVHINTRPLGLAKGIIAIGSVAVGVISLGGISLGVISLGGISLALSLSLGGVSASLWVAFGGLAVALYMAVGGLAIAYDIAIGGAALAKNYALGGFASARVAIGGEARGIIAVYYQKGLGDYLLRLPATAHQIVGFITSKTEGISGLFEWIIRLLF
;
A
#
# COMPACT_ATOMS: atom_id res chain seq x y z
N MET A 1 36.17 -1.15 -30.41
CA MET A 1 35.21 -0.25 -31.08
C MET A 1 34.23 0.23 -30.04
N ILE A 2 34.19 1.55 -29.83
CA ILE A 2 33.27 2.17 -28.87
C ILE A 2 31.84 1.93 -29.35
N ASP A 3 30.99 1.42 -28.46
CA ASP A 3 29.59 1.14 -28.80
C ASP A 3 28.79 2.45 -28.73
N GLU A 4 28.76 3.18 -29.84
CA GLU A 4 28.10 4.47 -29.94
C GLU A 4 26.58 4.38 -29.71
N LYS A 5 26.00 3.18 -29.90
CA LYS A 5 24.60 2.90 -29.59
C LYS A 5 24.38 2.90 -28.06
N LYS A 6 25.30 2.33 -27.29
CA LYS A 6 25.26 2.36 -25.81
C LYS A 6 25.45 3.77 -25.24
N ILE A 7 26.35 4.57 -25.80
CA ILE A 7 26.55 5.97 -25.39
C ILE A 7 25.26 6.78 -25.57
N LYS A 8 24.64 6.67 -26.74
CA LYS A 8 23.36 7.35 -27.01
C LYS A 8 22.24 6.86 -26.09
N ALA A 9 22.19 5.57 -25.78
CA ALA A 9 21.22 5.02 -24.84
C ALA A 9 21.43 5.55 -23.42
N TYR A 10 22.67 5.64 -22.96
CA TYR A 10 23.03 6.19 -21.66
C TYR A 10 22.65 7.68 -21.54
N GLY A 11 23.07 8.50 -22.51
CA GLY A 11 22.71 9.93 -22.53
C GLY A 11 21.19 10.17 -22.55
N ARG A 12 20.45 9.35 -23.31
CA ARG A 12 18.98 9.42 -23.32
C ARG A 12 18.37 9.05 -21.96
N ALA A 13 18.94 8.06 -21.26
CA ALA A 13 18.51 7.66 -19.92
C ALA A 13 18.80 8.73 -18.85
N VAL A 14 19.87 9.51 -19.01
CA VAL A 14 20.16 10.71 -18.19
C VAL A 14 19.12 11.80 -18.46
N MET A 15 18.91 12.15 -19.74
CA MET A 15 17.98 13.22 -20.14
C MET A 15 16.50 12.94 -19.83
N MET A 16 16.12 11.67 -19.68
CA MET A 16 14.79 11.29 -19.21
C MET A 16 14.54 11.67 -17.75
N ARG A 17 15.59 11.81 -16.94
CA ARG A 17 15.51 12.16 -15.51
C ARG A 17 15.58 13.67 -15.25
N ILE A 18 15.65 14.47 -16.30
CA ILE A 18 15.78 15.93 -16.22
C ILE A 18 14.52 16.59 -16.80
N LEU A 19 13.83 17.40 -15.99
CA LEU A 19 12.80 18.34 -16.44
C LEU A 19 13.48 19.62 -16.86
N ALA A 20 13.34 19.98 -18.14
CA ALA A 20 13.80 21.25 -18.67
C ALA A 20 12.94 21.62 -19.88
N ASP A 21 12.97 22.90 -20.24
CA ASP A 21 12.33 23.40 -21.45
C ASP A 21 12.94 22.73 -22.69
N ARG A 22 12.18 22.66 -23.80
CA ARG A 22 12.57 21.91 -25.00
C ARG A 22 13.90 22.42 -25.58
N GLU A 23 14.15 23.72 -25.51
CA GLU A 23 15.40 24.29 -26.00
C GLU A 23 16.58 23.96 -25.08
N THR A 24 16.41 24.14 -23.78
CA THR A 24 17.40 23.78 -22.75
C THR A 24 17.75 22.30 -22.80
N LYS A 25 16.74 21.44 -22.95
CA LYS A 25 16.90 19.99 -23.02
C LYS A 25 17.78 19.56 -24.20
N LYS A 26 17.64 20.18 -25.36
CA LYS A 26 18.49 19.90 -26.54
C LYS A 26 19.94 20.35 -26.36
N ARG A 27 20.19 21.40 -25.57
CA ARG A 27 21.55 21.86 -25.24
C ARG A 27 22.21 20.89 -24.26
N MET A 28 21.52 20.59 -23.16
CA MET A 28 21.96 19.60 -22.16
C MET A 28 22.20 18.22 -22.77
N GLU A 29 21.35 17.75 -23.69
CA GLU A 29 21.55 16.45 -24.34
C GLU A 29 22.87 16.38 -25.12
N ARG A 30 23.26 17.47 -25.80
CA ARG A 30 24.53 17.52 -26.53
C ARG A 30 25.73 17.53 -25.58
N GLU A 31 25.67 18.30 -24.50
CA GLU A 31 26.72 18.38 -23.48
C GLU A 31 26.88 17.06 -22.72
N VAL A 32 25.77 16.42 -22.32
CA VAL A 32 25.79 15.11 -21.66
C VAL A 32 26.38 14.06 -22.58
N LEU A 33 26.00 14.04 -23.86
CA LEU A 33 26.54 13.07 -24.81
C LEU A 33 28.04 13.28 -25.08
N SER A 34 28.53 14.53 -25.12
CA SER A 34 29.97 14.78 -25.24
C SER A 34 30.72 14.33 -24.00
N MET A 35 30.25 14.70 -22.79
CA MET A 35 30.90 14.28 -21.54
C MET A 35 30.92 12.76 -21.36
N VAL A 36 29.83 12.08 -21.69
CA VAL A 36 29.77 10.61 -21.63
C VAL A 36 30.76 10.01 -22.61
N ARG A 37 30.84 10.55 -23.83
CA ARG A 37 31.78 10.06 -24.85
C ARG A 37 33.23 10.26 -24.41
N ASP A 38 33.58 11.44 -23.90
CA ASP A 38 34.94 11.79 -23.51
C ASP A 38 35.40 10.93 -22.32
N ARG A 39 34.57 10.80 -21.27
CA ARG A 39 34.91 9.96 -20.12
C ARG A 39 35.03 8.48 -20.46
N VAL A 40 34.20 7.97 -21.38
CA VAL A 40 34.28 6.58 -21.85
C VAL A 40 35.53 6.36 -22.70
N PHE A 41 35.91 7.35 -23.51
CA PHE A 41 37.13 7.31 -24.31
C PHE A 41 38.39 7.27 -23.43
N ASP A 42 38.49 8.15 -22.44
CA ASP A 42 39.64 8.26 -21.54
C ASP A 42 39.82 7.03 -20.64
N SER A 43 38.72 6.35 -20.31
CA SER A 43 38.75 5.17 -19.44
C SER A 43 39.22 3.89 -20.16
N GLY A 44 39.33 3.91 -21.50
CA GLY A 44 39.67 2.73 -22.31
C GLY A 44 38.64 1.59 -22.26
N ARG A 45 37.47 1.80 -21.64
CA ARG A 45 36.38 0.83 -21.54
C ARG A 45 35.31 1.11 -22.59
N ASN A 46 34.64 0.07 -23.09
CA ASN A 46 33.61 0.20 -24.13
C ASN A 46 32.19 0.38 -23.57
N ASP A 47 31.98 0.30 -22.25
CA ASP A 47 30.65 0.37 -21.64
C ASP A 47 30.48 1.62 -20.75
N PRO A 48 29.56 2.56 -21.08
CA PRO A 48 29.30 3.76 -20.28
C PRO A 48 28.82 3.47 -18.86
N TYR A 49 28.12 2.35 -18.65
CA TYR A 49 27.58 2.00 -17.34
C TYR A 49 28.67 1.57 -16.35
N GLU A 50 29.79 1.04 -16.84
CA GLU A 50 30.94 0.66 -16.01
C GLU A 50 31.84 1.84 -15.64
N VAL A 51 31.84 2.89 -16.48
CA VAL A 51 32.68 4.08 -16.30
C VAL A 51 31.95 5.14 -15.47
N LEU A 52 30.67 5.36 -15.76
CA LEU A 52 29.89 6.47 -15.19
C LEU A 52 28.88 6.01 -14.15
N GLY A 53 28.71 4.70 -13.98
CA GLY A 53 27.79 4.11 -13.02
C GLY A 53 26.32 4.29 -13.43
N ASP A 54 25.47 4.56 -12.44
CA ASP A 54 24.04 4.66 -12.67
C ASP A 54 23.65 6.03 -13.30
N PRO A 55 22.86 6.05 -14.39
CA PRO A 55 22.46 7.28 -15.06
C PRO A 55 21.72 8.29 -14.16
N SER A 56 21.09 7.85 -13.06
CA SER A 56 20.41 8.74 -12.11
C SER A 56 21.39 9.49 -11.22
N VAL A 57 22.46 8.83 -10.80
CA VAL A 57 23.52 9.45 -10.00
C VAL A 57 24.23 10.48 -10.87
N PHE A 58 24.61 10.09 -12.09
CA PHE A 58 25.20 11.00 -13.07
C PHE A 58 24.28 12.18 -13.41
N ALA A 59 22.97 11.95 -13.61
CA ALA A 59 22.01 13.03 -13.86
C ALA A 59 21.89 14.01 -12.69
N ARG A 60 21.95 13.50 -11.45
CA ARG A 60 21.86 14.31 -10.24
C ARG A 60 23.12 15.15 -10.05
N GLU A 61 24.29 14.54 -10.23
CA GLU A 61 25.59 15.21 -10.14
C GLU A 61 25.73 16.30 -11.22
N TYR A 62 25.40 15.98 -12.48
CA TYR A 62 25.38 16.94 -13.58
C TYR A 62 24.43 18.12 -13.30
N LEU A 63 23.24 17.87 -12.74
CA LEU A 63 22.31 18.94 -12.39
C LEU A 63 22.75 19.80 -11.21
N ASP A 64 23.47 19.22 -10.25
CA ASP A 64 24.00 19.98 -9.11
C ASP A 64 25.14 20.90 -9.57
N GLU A 65 26.02 20.40 -10.45
CA GLU A 65 27.07 21.18 -11.11
C GLU A 65 26.49 22.30 -11.99
N MET A 66 25.47 21.97 -12.79
CA MET A 66 24.84 22.90 -13.73
C MET A 66 23.74 23.76 -13.12
N ARG A 67 23.56 23.74 -11.80
CA ARG A 67 22.46 24.45 -11.12
C ARG A 67 22.49 25.96 -11.32
N THR A 68 23.68 26.53 -11.49
CA THR A 68 23.91 27.96 -11.76
C THR A 68 23.60 28.32 -13.22
N ILE A 69 23.90 27.44 -14.17
CA ILE A 69 23.73 27.66 -15.61
C ILE A 69 22.27 27.39 -16.04
N TYR A 70 21.65 26.36 -15.47
CA TYR A 70 20.28 25.95 -15.76
C TYR A 70 19.40 25.93 -14.49
N PRO A 71 19.05 27.09 -13.92
CA PRO A 71 18.33 27.17 -12.65
C PRO A 71 16.90 26.61 -12.71
N LYS A 72 16.33 26.50 -13.91
CA LYS A 72 15.00 25.93 -14.16
C LYS A 72 15.03 24.42 -14.39
N ALA A 73 16.21 23.82 -14.55
CA ALA A 73 16.33 22.38 -14.72
C ALA A 73 16.17 21.68 -13.37
N ARG A 74 15.29 20.67 -13.31
CA ARG A 74 15.07 19.89 -12.09
C ARG A 74 15.26 18.41 -12.35
N TYR A 75 15.84 17.74 -11.37
CA TYR A 75 15.88 16.29 -11.34
C TYR A 75 14.46 15.78 -11.06
N ILE A 76 13.93 14.95 -11.95
CA ILE A 76 12.67 14.23 -11.73
C ILE A 76 13.03 12.83 -11.24
N GLY A 77 13.08 12.66 -9.93
CA GLY A 77 12.98 11.33 -9.32
C GLY A 77 11.55 10.85 -9.51
N GLY A 78 11.35 9.72 -10.18
CA GLY A 78 10.04 9.25 -10.63
C GLY A 78 8.99 9.16 -9.51
N GLY A 79 8.15 10.18 -9.41
CA GLY A 79 6.87 10.15 -8.72
C GLY A 79 5.75 9.88 -9.72
N GLY A 80 5.03 8.77 -9.51
CA GLY A 80 3.67 8.55 -10.01
C GLY A 80 3.45 8.66 -11.52
N GLY A 81 3.61 7.54 -12.24
CA GLY A 81 3.07 7.45 -13.59
C GLY A 81 3.70 6.34 -14.42
N ARG A 82 2.98 5.22 -14.55
CA ARG A 82 3.13 4.20 -15.60
C ARG A 82 4.59 3.92 -16.03
N THR A 83 5.35 3.21 -15.19
CA THR A 83 6.75 2.86 -15.48
C THR A 83 6.88 1.47 -16.09
N THR A 84 6.80 1.41 -17.41
CA THR A 84 7.59 0.45 -18.20
C THR A 84 9.05 0.91 -18.16
N GLY A 85 9.86 0.32 -17.29
CA GLY A 85 11.28 0.62 -17.26
C GLY A 85 12.01 0.03 -16.06
N ARG A 86 12.85 -0.98 -16.33
CA ARG A 86 13.95 -1.48 -15.48
C ARG A 86 14.48 -0.38 -14.56
N SER A 87 14.03 -0.37 -13.30
CA SER A 87 14.61 0.48 -12.27
C SER A 87 15.47 -0.41 -11.37
N TYR A 88 16.73 -0.02 -11.21
CA TYR A 88 17.66 -0.56 -10.22
C TYR A 88 17.02 -0.46 -8.84
N GLY A 89 16.42 -1.55 -8.38
CA GLY A 89 15.98 -1.66 -6.99
C GLY A 89 16.91 -2.59 -6.23
N TYR A 90 17.14 -2.19 -4.99
CA TYR A 90 17.88 -2.94 -4.00
C TYR A 90 17.14 -4.24 -3.72
N GLU A 91 17.80 -5.36 -3.99
CA GLU A 91 17.30 -6.70 -3.72
C GLU A 91 18.27 -7.33 -2.70
N TYR A 92 17.79 -7.47 -1.48
CA TYR A 92 18.52 -8.13 -0.41
C TYR A 92 17.77 -9.40 -0.03
N THR A 93 18.46 -10.54 -0.15
CA THR A 93 17.96 -11.84 0.28
C THR A 93 18.88 -12.38 1.36
N SER A 94 18.30 -12.74 2.50
CA SER A 94 19.00 -13.40 3.60
C SER A 94 19.65 -14.72 3.15
N LYS A 95 20.88 -14.98 3.61
CA LYS A 95 21.56 -16.29 3.40
C LYS A 95 20.90 -17.41 4.21
N THR A 96 20.21 -17.09 5.29
CA THR A 96 19.53 -18.05 6.15
C THR A 96 18.18 -18.40 5.54
N THR A 97 18.06 -19.62 5.04
CA THR A 97 16.82 -20.18 4.49
C THR A 97 16.21 -21.15 5.50
N VAL A 98 14.91 -21.05 5.72
CA VAL A 98 14.12 -22.01 6.50
C VAL A 98 13.22 -22.73 5.51
N MET A 99 13.37 -24.05 5.38
CA MET A 99 12.68 -24.87 4.37
C MET A 99 12.82 -24.35 2.92
N GLY A 100 13.98 -23.79 2.57
CA GLY A 100 14.23 -23.24 1.22
C GLY A 100 13.62 -21.85 0.96
N ILE A 101 12.96 -21.25 1.96
CA ILE A 101 12.40 -19.90 1.89
C ILE A 101 13.35 -18.94 2.63
N PRO A 102 13.76 -17.80 2.03
CA PRO A 102 14.63 -16.85 2.71
C PRO A 102 13.89 -16.19 3.89
N LEU A 103 14.60 -16.06 5.03
CA LEU A 103 14.05 -15.45 6.25
C LEU A 103 13.60 -14.00 6.02
N VAL A 104 14.43 -13.23 5.31
CA VAL A 104 14.17 -11.83 5.00
C VAL A 104 14.45 -11.60 3.52
N HIS A 105 13.50 -11.00 2.82
CA HIS A 105 13.65 -10.56 1.43
C HIS A 105 13.15 -9.13 1.30
N ILE A 106 14.06 -8.22 0.99
CA ILE A 106 13.76 -6.80 0.75
C ILE A 106 13.96 -6.55 -0.74
N ASN A 107 12.90 -6.13 -1.43
CA ASN A 107 12.93 -5.80 -2.85
C ASN A 107 12.31 -4.42 -3.08
N THR A 108 13.15 -3.41 -3.21
CA THR A 108 12.73 -2.02 -3.47
C THR A 108 12.58 -1.76 -4.97
N ARG A 109 12.65 -2.79 -5.83
CA ARG A 109 12.35 -2.62 -7.26
C ARG A 109 10.88 -2.19 -7.42
N PRO A 110 10.57 -1.25 -8.33
CA PRO A 110 9.19 -0.99 -8.70
C PRO A 110 8.63 -2.26 -9.35
N LEU A 111 7.53 -2.79 -8.80
CA LEU A 111 6.98 -4.12 -9.11
C LEU A 111 7.90 -5.31 -8.74
N GLY A 112 8.91 -5.06 -7.90
CA GLY A 112 9.74 -6.11 -7.33
C GLY A 112 8.92 -7.02 -6.43
N LEU A 113 8.99 -8.32 -6.71
CA LEU A 113 8.36 -9.36 -5.91
C LEU A 113 9.33 -9.75 -4.78
N ALA A 114 9.01 -9.38 -3.55
CA ALA A 114 9.69 -9.87 -2.36
C ALA A 114 8.97 -11.13 -1.85
N LYS A 115 9.72 -12.21 -1.63
CA LYS A 115 9.22 -13.49 -1.10
C LYS A 115 10.08 -13.92 0.08
N GLY A 116 9.48 -14.13 1.25
CA GLY A 116 10.20 -14.57 2.45
C GLY A 116 9.29 -14.74 3.66
N ILE A 117 9.86 -15.05 4.83
CA ILE A 117 9.11 -14.99 6.08
C ILE A 117 8.79 -13.52 6.39
N ILE A 118 9.78 -12.64 6.26
CA ILE A 118 9.63 -11.19 6.30
C ILE A 118 9.90 -10.64 4.89
N ALA A 119 8.87 -10.11 4.24
CA ALA A 119 8.94 -9.58 2.88
C ALA A 119 8.68 -8.06 2.89
N ILE A 120 9.59 -7.27 2.30
CA ILE A 120 9.46 -5.82 2.17
C ILE A 120 9.61 -5.43 0.71
N GLY A 121 8.60 -4.81 0.09
CA GLY A 121 8.71 -4.38 -1.30
C GLY A 121 7.43 -3.82 -1.91
N SER A 122 7.45 -3.52 -3.22
CA SER A 122 6.23 -3.08 -3.92
C SER A 122 5.17 -4.18 -3.93
N VAL A 123 5.58 -5.43 -4.16
CA VAL A 123 4.77 -6.64 -4.04
C VAL A 123 5.44 -7.57 -3.04
N ALA A 124 4.87 -7.72 -1.84
CA ALA A 124 5.44 -8.53 -0.76
C ALA A 124 4.58 -9.77 -0.50
N VAL A 125 5.20 -10.96 -0.52
CA VAL A 125 4.55 -12.24 -0.24
C VAL A 125 5.30 -12.97 0.87
N GLY A 126 4.65 -13.18 2.01
CA GLY A 126 5.33 -13.74 3.18
C GLY A 126 4.47 -13.89 4.41
N VAL A 127 5.06 -14.34 5.52
CA VAL A 127 4.34 -14.39 6.81
C VAL A 127 4.06 -12.96 7.29
N ILE A 128 5.07 -12.10 7.24
CA ILE A 128 4.99 -10.67 7.52
C ILE A 128 5.34 -9.93 6.23
N SER A 129 4.36 -9.21 5.65
CA SER A 129 4.50 -8.54 4.37
C SER A 129 4.28 -7.03 4.52
N LEU A 130 5.26 -6.24 4.08
CA LEU A 130 5.28 -4.77 4.11
C LEU A 130 5.41 -4.24 2.69
N GLY A 131 4.43 -3.49 2.19
CA GLY A 131 4.46 -3.09 0.79
C GLY A 131 3.28 -2.30 0.25
N GLY A 132 3.30 -2.04 -1.05
CA GLY A 132 2.16 -1.45 -1.76
C GLY A 132 1.04 -2.48 -1.95
N ILE A 133 1.42 -3.66 -2.46
CA ILE A 133 0.59 -4.87 -2.56
C ILE A 133 1.22 -5.92 -1.65
N SER A 134 0.51 -6.37 -0.64
CA SER A 134 1.05 -7.26 0.37
C SER A 134 0.15 -8.49 0.55
N LEU A 135 0.75 -9.69 0.60
CA LEU A 135 0.06 -10.97 0.66
C LEU A 135 0.69 -11.84 1.75
N GLY A 136 -0.05 -12.17 2.81
CA GLY A 136 0.58 -12.88 3.91
C GLY A 136 -0.30 -13.36 5.05
N VAL A 137 0.32 -13.68 6.19
CA VAL A 137 -0.42 -13.91 7.43
C VAL A 137 -0.73 -12.55 8.06
N ILE A 138 0.32 -11.73 8.23
CA ILE A 138 0.26 -10.34 8.65
C ILE A 138 0.68 -9.47 7.47
N SER A 139 -0.19 -8.55 7.06
CA SER A 139 0.02 -7.70 5.89
C SER A 139 -0.19 -6.24 6.23
N LEU A 140 0.78 -5.42 5.84
CA LEU A 140 0.80 -3.98 6.00
C LEU A 140 1.04 -3.35 4.63
N GLY A 141 0.06 -2.60 4.12
CA GLY A 141 0.18 -2.03 2.78
C GLY A 141 -1.06 -1.37 2.23
N GLY A 142 -0.92 -0.68 1.08
CA GLY A 142 -2.03 0.01 0.42
C GLY A 142 -3.15 -0.94 0.01
N ILE A 143 -2.80 -2.05 -0.63
CA ILE A 143 -3.67 -3.18 -0.96
C ILE A 143 -3.11 -4.40 -0.22
N SER A 144 -3.86 -4.90 0.75
CA SER A 144 -3.40 -5.97 1.63
C SER A 144 -4.35 -7.15 1.62
N LEU A 145 -3.80 -8.35 1.43
CA LEU A 145 -4.50 -9.62 1.50
C LEU A 145 -3.81 -10.47 2.59
N ALA A 146 -4.46 -10.63 3.74
CA ALA A 146 -3.85 -11.32 4.87
C ALA A 146 -4.71 -12.45 5.43
N LEU A 147 -4.10 -13.54 5.92
CA LEU A 147 -4.88 -14.59 6.59
C LEU A 147 -5.35 -14.14 7.98
N SER A 148 -4.47 -13.52 8.77
CA SER A 148 -4.78 -13.15 10.16
C SER A 148 -5.08 -11.67 10.32
N LEU A 149 -4.14 -10.80 9.96
CA LEU A 149 -4.24 -9.36 10.23
C LEU A 149 -3.84 -8.57 8.99
N SER A 150 -4.77 -7.75 8.50
CA SER A 150 -4.52 -6.83 7.39
C SER A 150 -4.70 -5.38 7.85
N LEU A 151 -3.71 -4.54 7.59
CA LEU A 151 -3.79 -3.08 7.78
C LEU A 151 -3.52 -2.39 6.44
N GLY A 152 -4.50 -1.65 5.91
CA GLY A 152 -4.35 -1.01 4.60
C GLY A 152 -5.46 -0.08 4.15
N GLY A 153 -5.29 0.55 2.99
CA GLY A 153 -6.36 1.33 2.37
C GLY A 153 -7.49 0.41 1.87
N VAL A 154 -7.11 -0.63 1.13
CA VAL A 154 -7.97 -1.74 0.73
C VAL A 154 -7.41 -3.00 1.38
N SER A 155 -8.22 -3.64 2.22
CA SER A 155 -7.79 -4.78 3.03
C SER A 155 -8.80 -5.91 2.91
N ALA A 156 -8.31 -7.13 2.67
CA ALA A 156 -9.10 -8.34 2.82
C ALA A 156 -8.38 -9.34 3.73
N SER A 157 -9.07 -9.90 4.71
CA SER A 157 -8.51 -10.93 5.57
C SER A 157 -9.49 -12.01 6.04
N LEU A 158 -8.97 -13.12 6.55
CA LEU A 158 -9.82 -14.18 7.11
C LEU A 158 -10.26 -13.83 8.54
N TRP A 159 -9.33 -13.34 9.36
CA TRP A 159 -9.61 -12.98 10.75
C TRP A 159 -9.96 -11.51 10.91
N VAL A 160 -8.97 -10.62 10.94
CA VAL A 160 -9.18 -9.21 11.29
C VAL A 160 -8.66 -8.28 10.19
N ALA A 161 -9.49 -7.36 9.72
CA ALA A 161 -9.13 -6.35 8.73
C ALA A 161 -9.34 -4.94 9.29
N PHE A 162 -8.33 -4.09 9.14
CA PHE A 162 -8.41 -2.66 9.38
C PHE A 162 -8.11 -1.89 8.10
N GLY A 163 -9.01 -1.00 7.69
CA GLY A 163 -8.75 -0.18 6.52
C GLY A 163 -9.84 0.78 6.08
N GLY A 164 -9.60 1.50 4.98
CA GLY A 164 -10.63 2.33 4.36
C GLY A 164 -11.76 1.48 3.80
N LEU A 165 -11.41 0.48 2.99
CA LEU A 165 -12.26 -0.63 2.55
C LEU A 165 -11.73 -1.91 3.20
N ALA A 166 -12.52 -2.50 4.09
CA ALA A 166 -12.14 -3.68 4.86
C ALA A 166 -13.13 -4.83 4.61
N VAL A 167 -12.62 -5.96 4.15
CA VAL A 167 -13.38 -7.21 3.99
C VAL A 167 -12.79 -8.26 4.92
N ALA A 168 -13.57 -8.81 5.84
CA ALA A 168 -13.10 -9.89 6.71
C ALA A 168 -14.15 -11.01 6.83
N LEU A 169 -13.76 -12.23 7.23
CA LEU A 169 -14.74 -13.20 7.69
C LEU A 169 -15.11 -12.91 9.14
N TYR A 170 -14.14 -12.79 10.04
CA TYR A 170 -14.43 -12.63 11.47
C TYR A 170 -14.71 -11.17 11.87
N MET A 171 -13.76 -10.26 11.71
CA MET A 171 -13.91 -8.86 12.16
C MET A 171 -13.34 -7.85 11.16
N ALA A 172 -14.16 -6.90 10.71
CA ALA A 172 -13.73 -5.80 9.84
C ALA A 172 -13.96 -4.45 10.52
N VAL A 173 -12.94 -3.59 10.53
CA VAL A 173 -13.01 -2.23 11.07
C VAL A 173 -12.57 -1.24 9.99
N GLY A 174 -13.42 -0.29 9.62
CA GLY A 174 -13.08 0.62 8.53
C GLY A 174 -14.09 1.68 8.13
N GLY A 175 -13.81 2.39 7.05
CA GLY A 175 -14.77 3.31 6.44
C GLY A 175 -15.95 2.55 5.83
N LEU A 176 -15.65 1.61 4.93
CA LEU A 176 -16.55 0.61 4.38
C LEU A 176 -16.10 -0.77 4.87
N ALA A 177 -16.84 -1.34 5.81
CA ALA A 177 -16.53 -2.61 6.46
C ALA A 177 -17.55 -3.69 6.05
N ILE A 178 -17.06 -4.78 5.47
CA ILE A 178 -17.85 -5.95 5.10
C ILE A 178 -17.30 -7.14 5.89
N ALA A 179 -18.12 -7.73 6.78
CA ALA A 179 -17.73 -8.90 7.56
C ALA A 179 -18.77 -10.01 7.54
N TYR A 180 -18.41 -11.24 7.91
CA TYR A 180 -19.43 -12.27 8.19
C TYR A 180 -19.96 -12.11 9.63
N ASP A 181 -19.06 -12.05 10.61
CA ASP A 181 -19.44 -11.93 12.03
C ASP A 181 -19.60 -10.47 12.49
N ILE A 182 -18.50 -9.70 12.59
CA ILE A 182 -18.49 -8.37 13.21
C ILE A 182 -17.97 -7.32 12.22
N ALA A 183 -18.78 -6.32 11.87
CA ALA A 183 -18.37 -5.15 11.10
C ALA A 183 -18.52 -3.87 11.92
N ILE A 184 -17.46 -3.04 11.96
CA ILE A 184 -17.46 -1.74 12.65
C ILE A 184 -16.98 -0.66 11.68
N GLY A 185 -17.77 0.37 11.44
CA GLY A 185 -17.34 1.40 10.48
C GLY A 185 -18.31 2.51 10.15
N GLY A 186 -17.98 3.31 9.14
CA GLY A 186 -18.90 4.31 8.60
C GLY A 186 -20.10 3.64 7.92
N ALA A 187 -19.82 2.72 7.00
CA ALA A 187 -20.77 1.80 6.39
C ALA A 187 -20.37 0.36 6.74
N ALA A 188 -21.14 -0.27 7.62
CA ALA A 188 -20.90 -1.60 8.16
C ALA A 188 -21.95 -2.60 7.64
N LEU A 189 -21.50 -3.60 6.92
CA LEU A 189 -22.31 -4.69 6.37
C LEU A 189 -21.83 -6.00 6.99
N ALA A 190 -22.69 -6.67 7.76
CA ALA A 190 -22.37 -7.98 8.33
C ALA A 190 -23.56 -8.93 8.29
N LYS A 191 -23.32 -10.22 8.50
CA LYS A 191 -24.42 -11.19 8.66
C LYS A 191 -24.94 -11.16 10.10
N ASN A 192 -24.04 -11.17 11.08
CA ASN A 192 -24.40 -11.26 12.50
C ASN A 192 -24.48 -9.89 13.17
N TYR A 193 -23.36 -9.16 13.24
CA TYR A 193 -23.26 -7.93 14.02
C TYR A 193 -22.65 -6.76 13.21
N ALA A 194 -23.36 -5.63 13.12
CA ALA A 194 -22.88 -4.42 12.48
C ALA A 194 -23.01 -3.20 13.40
N LEU A 195 -21.94 -2.40 13.47
CA LEU A 195 -21.84 -1.17 14.24
C LEU A 195 -21.37 -0.03 13.33
N GLY A 196 -22.15 1.04 13.18
CA GLY A 196 -21.69 2.12 12.31
C GLY A 196 -22.66 3.27 12.03
N GLY A 197 -22.24 4.18 11.15
CA GLY A 197 -23.14 5.23 10.65
C GLY A 197 -24.33 4.62 9.90
N PHE A 198 -24.02 3.78 8.91
CA PHE A 198 -24.96 2.90 8.22
C PHE A 198 -24.62 1.45 8.58
N ALA A 199 -25.50 0.75 9.29
CA ALA A 199 -25.29 -0.61 9.76
C ALA A 199 -26.36 -1.55 9.21
N SER A 200 -25.94 -2.66 8.59
CA SER A 200 -26.84 -3.67 8.03
C SER A 200 -26.38 -5.07 8.43
N ALA A 201 -27.11 -5.70 9.36
CA ALA A 201 -26.85 -7.06 9.85
C ALA A 201 -28.05 -7.62 10.63
N ARG A 202 -28.01 -8.88 11.08
CA ARG A 202 -29.04 -9.39 12.02
C ARG A 202 -29.18 -8.51 13.26
N VAL A 203 -28.06 -8.08 13.81
CA VAL A 203 -27.97 -7.08 14.89
C VAL A 203 -27.23 -5.87 14.36
N ALA A 204 -27.95 -4.79 14.11
CA ALA A 204 -27.41 -3.55 13.58
C ALA A 204 -27.54 -2.43 14.62
N ILE A 205 -26.44 -1.74 14.90
CA ILE A 205 -26.38 -0.62 15.85
C ILE A 205 -25.76 0.59 15.13
N GLY A 206 -26.47 1.72 15.07
CA GLY A 206 -25.94 2.83 14.29
C GLY A 206 -26.81 4.09 14.14
N GLY A 207 -26.39 4.96 13.23
CA GLY A 207 -27.21 6.10 12.79
C GLY A 207 -28.45 5.62 12.03
N GLU A 208 -28.21 4.89 10.95
CA GLU A 208 -29.18 4.12 10.19
C GLU A 208 -28.91 2.63 10.38
N ALA A 209 -29.80 1.91 11.07
CA ALA A 209 -29.65 0.48 11.35
C ALA A 209 -30.71 -0.36 10.63
N ARG A 210 -30.28 -1.39 9.90
CA ARG A 210 -31.15 -2.32 9.18
C ARG A 210 -30.86 -3.75 9.62
N GLY A 211 -31.85 -4.44 10.18
CA GLY A 211 -31.63 -5.77 10.75
C GLY A 211 -32.85 -6.38 11.40
N ILE A 212 -32.72 -7.60 11.90
CA ILE A 212 -33.77 -8.20 12.75
C ILE A 212 -33.87 -7.40 14.05
N ILE A 213 -32.72 -7.08 14.63
CA ILE A 213 -32.55 -6.21 15.79
C ILE A 213 -31.82 -4.95 15.33
N ALA A 214 -32.53 -3.82 15.32
CA ALA A 214 -32.01 -2.54 14.86
C ALA A 214 -32.04 -1.51 16.00
N VAL A 215 -30.87 -1.12 16.47
CA VAL A 215 -30.66 -0.05 17.44
C VAL A 215 -30.20 1.20 16.69
N TYR A 216 -31.00 2.26 16.69
CA TYR A 216 -30.78 3.40 15.81
C TYR A 216 -30.89 4.76 16.49
N TYR A 217 -30.14 5.74 15.96
CA TYR A 217 -30.30 7.15 16.32
C TYR A 217 -31.30 7.88 15.42
N GLN A 218 -31.19 7.72 14.10
CA GLN A 218 -31.99 8.47 13.13
C GLN A 218 -33.06 7.60 12.48
N LYS A 219 -32.68 6.47 11.90
CA LYS A 219 -33.61 5.57 11.20
C LYS A 219 -33.30 4.10 11.48
N GLY A 220 -34.33 3.33 11.81
CA GLY A 220 -34.24 1.90 12.03
C GLY A 220 -35.23 1.16 11.14
N LEU A 221 -34.78 0.07 10.53
CA LEU A 221 -35.62 -0.86 9.79
C LEU A 221 -35.38 -2.27 10.31
N GLY A 222 -36.41 -2.89 10.88
CA GLY A 222 -36.29 -4.21 11.49
C GLY A 222 -37.54 -4.66 12.23
N ASP A 223 -37.52 -5.91 12.68
CA ASP A 223 -38.59 -6.51 13.49
C ASP A 223 -38.55 -5.99 14.94
N TYR A 224 -37.33 -5.78 15.46
CA TYR A 224 -37.09 -5.28 16.81
C TYR A 224 -36.30 -3.97 16.76
N LEU A 225 -36.97 -2.89 17.13
CA LEU A 225 -36.48 -1.52 16.99
C LEU A 225 -36.24 -0.88 18.36
N LEU A 226 -35.02 -0.39 18.59
CA LEU A 226 -34.67 0.37 19.79
C LEU A 226 -34.10 1.73 19.39
N ARG A 227 -34.73 2.82 19.87
CA ARG A 227 -34.27 4.19 19.60
C ARG A 227 -33.30 4.64 20.70
N LEU A 228 -32.13 5.14 20.32
CA LEU A 228 -31.15 5.76 21.21
C LEU A 228 -31.60 7.18 21.63
N PRO A 229 -31.21 7.68 22.83
CA PRO A 229 -30.16 7.18 23.72
C PRO A 229 -30.67 6.08 24.68
N ALA A 230 -30.05 4.90 24.61
CA ALA A 230 -30.24 3.79 25.53
C ALA A 230 -28.89 3.44 26.15
N THR A 231 -28.85 3.11 27.43
CA THR A 231 -27.62 2.75 28.15
C THR A 231 -27.06 1.42 27.62
N ALA A 232 -25.73 1.22 27.64
CA ALA A 232 -25.11 -0.06 27.25
C ALA A 232 -25.80 -1.29 27.86
N HIS A 233 -26.21 -1.21 29.14
CA HIS A 233 -26.95 -2.28 29.81
C HIS A 233 -28.31 -2.58 29.18
N GLN A 234 -29.05 -1.58 28.69
CA GLN A 234 -30.32 -1.78 28.00
C GLN A 234 -30.11 -2.34 26.60
N ILE A 235 -29.06 -1.92 25.90
CA ILE A 235 -28.71 -2.43 24.56
C ILE A 235 -28.30 -3.91 24.66
N VAL A 236 -27.36 -4.22 25.57
CA VAL A 236 -26.92 -5.60 25.82
C VAL A 236 -28.09 -6.45 26.31
N GLY A 237 -28.87 -5.96 27.28
CA GLY A 237 -30.04 -6.69 27.79
C GLY A 237 -31.09 -6.97 26.71
N PHE A 238 -31.35 -6.01 25.83
CA PHE A 238 -32.28 -6.18 24.71
C PHE A 238 -31.78 -7.20 23.70
N ILE A 239 -30.51 -7.15 23.31
CA ILE A 239 -29.91 -8.08 22.35
C ILE A 239 -29.83 -9.50 22.95
N THR A 240 -29.42 -9.62 24.22
CA THR A 240 -29.34 -10.91 24.95
C THR A 240 -30.72 -11.51 25.18
N SER A 241 -31.77 -10.70 25.36
CA SER A 241 -33.14 -11.21 25.49
C SER A 241 -33.73 -11.77 24.19
N LYS A 242 -33.12 -11.48 23.04
CA LYS A 242 -33.63 -11.82 21.71
C LYS A 242 -32.69 -12.73 20.90
N THR A 243 -31.48 -12.99 21.40
CA THR A 243 -30.45 -13.80 20.73
C THR A 243 -29.94 -14.86 21.70
N GLU A 244 -29.80 -16.12 21.27
CA GLU A 244 -29.32 -17.25 22.10
C GLU A 244 -27.85 -17.15 22.55
N GLY A 245 -27.17 -16.05 22.23
CA GLY A 245 -25.81 -15.79 22.69
C GLY A 245 -25.22 -14.56 22.01
N ILE A 246 -24.62 -13.68 22.79
CA ILE A 246 -23.74 -12.61 22.29
C ILE A 246 -22.30 -13.12 22.47
N SER A 247 -21.44 -12.94 21.47
CA SER A 247 -20.02 -13.17 21.66
C SER A 247 -19.48 -12.18 22.71
N GLY A 248 -18.76 -12.64 23.74
CA GLY A 248 -18.28 -11.77 24.82
C GLY A 248 -17.44 -10.57 24.33
N LEU A 249 -16.83 -10.72 23.14
CA LEU A 249 -16.14 -9.64 22.42
C LEU A 249 -17.10 -8.50 22.02
N PHE A 250 -18.30 -8.83 21.53
CA PHE A 250 -19.31 -7.84 21.14
C PHE A 250 -19.93 -7.14 22.36
N GLU A 251 -20.14 -7.87 23.47
CA GLU A 251 -20.57 -7.25 24.74
C GLU A 251 -19.54 -6.23 25.23
N TRP A 252 -18.25 -6.59 25.21
CA TRP A 252 -17.17 -5.69 25.59
C TRP A 252 -17.12 -4.45 24.69
N ILE A 253 -17.30 -4.62 23.38
CA ILE A 253 -17.35 -3.52 22.41
C ILE A 253 -18.50 -2.56 22.72
N ILE A 254 -19.71 -3.06 23.03
CA ILE A 254 -20.85 -2.20 23.38
C ILE A 254 -20.58 -1.43 24.67
N ARG A 255 -20.05 -2.10 25.71
CA ARG A 255 -19.71 -1.46 27.00
C ARG A 255 -18.62 -0.39 26.88
N LEU A 256 -17.77 -0.48 25.85
CA LEU A 256 -16.73 0.51 25.57
C LEU A 256 -17.29 1.74 24.83
N LEU A 257 -18.32 1.55 24.00
CA LEU A 257 -18.88 2.58 23.11
C LEU A 257 -20.05 3.37 23.71
N PHE A 258 -20.78 2.82 24.68
CA PHE A 258 -21.99 3.38 25.31
C PHE A 258 -21.89 3.36 26.84
#